data_AF-A0A2E1MW05-F1
#
_entry.id   AF-A0A2E1MW05-F1
#
_cell.length_a   1.000
_cell.length_b   1.000
_cell.length_c   1.000
_cell.angle_alpha   90.00
_cell.angle_beta   90.00
_cell.angle_gamma   90.00
#
_symmetry.space_group_name_H-M   'P 1'
#
loop_
_entity.id
_entity.type
_entity.pdbx_description
1 polymer ?
#
loop_
_entity_poly.entity_id
_entity_poly.type
_entity_poly.pdbx_seq_one_letter_code
_entity_poly.pdbx_strand_id
1 'polypeptide(L)' 'MFLNFISFLSIVLGICILGLSAGIVLGSYFENNNIDYFVYVSAFLAGLGSIMVIFGALRDRND' A
#
# COMPACT_ATOMS: atom_id res chain seq x y z
N MET A 1 -11.68 -21.60 -3.96
CA MET A 1 -10.62 -21.24 -3.00
C MET A 1 -11.09 -19.95 -2.36
N PHE A 2 -11.67 -20.03 -1.16
CA PHE A 2 -12.12 -18.84 -0.45
C PHE A 2 -10.94 -18.34 0.38
N LEU A 3 -10.51 -17.11 0.11
CA LEU A 3 -9.48 -16.45 0.91
C LEU A 3 -9.97 -16.35 2.36
N ASN A 4 -9.08 -16.62 3.30
CA ASN A 4 -9.38 -16.42 4.71
C ASN A 4 -9.71 -14.92 4.94
N PHE A 5 -10.76 -14.60 5.72
CA PHE A 5 -11.24 -13.21 5.86
C PHE A 5 -10.14 -12.25 6.32
N ILE A 6 -9.23 -12.74 7.15
CA ILE A 6 -8.08 -11.97 7.66
C ILE A 6 -7.04 -11.72 6.55
N SER A 7 -6.79 -12.71 5.69
CA SER A 7 -5.92 -12.58 4.53
C SER A 7 -6.50 -11.55 3.54
N PHE A 8 -7.80 -11.64 3.27
CA PHE A 8 -8.52 -10.65 2.47
C PHE A 8 -8.41 -9.24 3.04
N LEU A 9 -8.69 -9.07 4.34
CA LEU A 9 -8.63 -7.77 5.01
C LEU A 9 -7.22 -7.16 4.97
N SER A 10 -6.17 -7.98 5.18
CA SER A 10 -4.77 -7.55 5.09
C SER A 10 -4.41 -7.06 3.69
N ILE A 11 -4.85 -7.77 2.65
CA ILE A 11 -4.61 -7.38 1.26
C ILE A 11 -5.34 -6.08 0.93
N VAL A 12 -6.61 -5.95 1.31
CA VAL A 12 -7.40 -4.73 1.07
C VAL A 12 -6.78 -3.51 1.75
N LEU A 13 -6.40 -3.64 3.03
CA LEU A 13 -5.72 -2.56 3.75
C LEU A 13 -4.39 -2.17 3.10
N GLY A 14 -3.60 -3.16 2.68
CA GLY A 14 -2.35 -2.93 1.97
C GLY A 14 -2.56 -2.16 0.65
N ILE A 15 -3.56 -2.54 -0.15
CA ILE A 15 -3.89 -1.85 -1.41
C ILE A 15 -4.37 -0.42 -1.15
N CYS A 16 -5.16 -0.16 -0.11
CA CYS A 16 -5.55 1.20 0.25
C CYS A 16 -4.35 2.09 0.59
N ILE A 17 -3.38 1.55 1.33
CA ILE A 17 -2.13 2.26 1.66
C ILE A 17 -1.29 2.52 0.41
N LEU A 18 -1.20 1.54 -0.50
CA LEU A 18 -0.54 1.70 -1.80
C LEU A 18 -1.22 2.77 -2.67
N GLY A 19 -2.55 2.81 -2.68
CA GLY A 19 -3.32 3.82 -3.38
C GLY A 19 -3.07 5.23 -2.84
N LEU A 20 -3.00 5.40 -1.53
CA LEU A 20 -2.63 6.66 -0.89
C LEU A 20 -1.20 7.09 -1.26
N SER A 21 -0.24 6.16 -1.23
CA SER A 21 1.13 6.40 -1.65
C SER A 21 1.20 6.87 -3.10
N ALA A 22 0.56 6.14 -4.02
CA ALA A 22 0.52 6.49 -5.44
C ALA A 22 -0.15 7.86 -5.67
N GLY A 23 -1.22 8.16 -4.94
CA GLY A 23 -1.90 9.45 -4.98
C GLY A 23 -0.99 10.61 -4.59
N ILE A 24 -0.14 10.45 -3.57
CA ILE A 24 0.83 11.48 -3.15
C ILE A 24 1.88 11.71 -4.24
N VAL A 25 2.43 10.65 -4.83
CA VAL A 25 3.42 10.77 -5.92
C VAL A 25 2.80 11.45 -7.14
N LEU A 26 1.61 11.02 -7.54
CA LEU A 26 0.90 11.62 -8.67
C LEU A 26 0.53 13.08 -8.39
N GLY A 27 0.04 13.39 -7.19
CA GLY A 27 -0.28 14.75 -6.77
C GLY A 27 0.95 15.66 -6.80
N SER A 28 2.10 15.18 -6.31
CA SER A 28 3.37 15.90 -6.39
C SER A 28 3.91 16.06 -7.81
N TYR A 29 3.49 15.20 -8.74
CA TYR A 29 3.88 15.28 -10.14
C TYR A 29 3.02 16.30 -10.91
N PHE A 30 1.71 16.34 -10.64
CA PHE A 30 0.79 17.26 -11.31
C PHE A 30 0.83 18.68 -10.74
N GLU A 31 1.00 18.81 -9.44
CA GLU A 31 1.17 20.09 -8.78
C GLU A 31 2.67 20.34 -8.60
N ASN A 32 3.21 21.32 -9.34
CA ASN A 32 4.64 21.68 -9.35
C ASN A 32 5.05 22.39 -8.04
N ASN A 33 4.66 21.81 -6.91
CA ASN A 33 4.96 22.23 -5.55
C ASN A 33 6.20 21.47 -5.05
N ASN A 34 7.08 22.16 -4.33
CA ASN A 34 8.23 21.57 -3.62
C ASN A 34 7.79 20.77 -2.38
N ILE A 35 6.93 19.77 -2.56
CA ILE A 35 6.44 18.86 -1.51
C ILE A 35 7.29 17.59 -1.41
N ASP A 36 8.61 17.72 -1.59
CA ASP A 36 9.59 16.62 -1.55
C ASP A 36 9.43 15.73 -0.30
N TYR A 37 9.11 16.33 0.85
CA TYR A 37 8.85 15.62 2.10
C TYR A 37 7.69 14.61 1.99
N PHE A 38 6.62 14.95 1.28
CA PHE A 38 5.48 14.05 1.08
C PHE A 38 5.83 12.88 0.17
N VAL A 39 6.73 13.09 -0.80
CA VAL A 39 7.23 12.01 -1.66
C VAL A 39 8.01 10.98 -0.84
N TYR A 40 8.84 11.38 0.11
CA TYR A 40 9.51 10.43 1.02
C TYR A 40 8.53 9.64 1.89
N VAL A 41 7.50 10.31 2.41
CA VAL A 41 6.43 9.65 3.16
C VAL A 41 5.70 8.65 2.26
N SER A 42 5.43 9.00 0.99
CA SER A 42 4.81 8.08 0.03
C SER A 42 5.63 6.81 -0.18
N ALA A 43 6.96 6.90 -0.22
CA ALA A 43 7.83 5.72 -0.38
C ALA A 43 7.74 4.79 0.84
N PHE A 44 7.66 5.35 2.05
CA PHE A 44 7.44 4.57 3.26
C PHE A 44 6.07 3.88 3.27
N LEU A 45 5.00 4.60 2.89
CA LEU A 45 3.67 4.00 2.73
C LEU A 45 3.66 2.90 1.67
N ALA A 46 4.37 3.08 0.54
CA ALA A 46 4.48 2.06 -0.50
C ALA A 46 5.10 0.76 0.05
N GLY A 47 6.16 0.89 0.84
CA GLY A 47 6.80 -0.24 1.51
C GLY A 47 5.86 -0.95 2.47
N LEU A 48 5.19 -0.23 3.36
CA LEU A 48 4.23 -0.80 4.32
C LEU A 48 3.05 -1.48 3.63
N GLY A 49 2.46 -0.84 2.63
CA GLY A 49 1.35 -1.40 1.87
C GLY A 49 1.74 -2.70 1.16
N SER A 50 2.93 -2.74 0.57
CA SER A 50 3.47 -3.94 -0.08
C SER A 50 3.66 -5.10 0.90
N ILE A 51 4.21 -4.83 2.08
CA ILE A 51 4.39 -5.84 3.13
C ILE A 51 3.05 -6.42 3.58
N MET A 52 2.02 -5.58 3.77
CA MET A 52 0.68 -6.04 4.15
C MET A 52 0.03 -6.92 3.09
N VAL A 53 0.19 -6.58 1.81
CA VAL A 53 -0.32 -7.41 0.69
C VAL A 53 0.40 -8.75 0.65
N ILE A 54 1.73 -8.75 0.74
CA ILE A 54 2.55 -9.97 0.74
C ILE A 54 2.19 -10.86 1.94
N PHE A 55 2.07 -10.26 3.13
CA PHE A 55 1.69 -10.99 4.34
C PHE A 55 0.31 -11.63 4.21
N GLY A 56 -0.69 -10.90 3.72
CA GLY A 56 -2.02 -11.44 3.48
C GLY A 56 -2.03 -12.57 2.44
N ALA A 57 -1.24 -12.43 1.37
CA ALA A 57 -1.13 -13.44 0.32
C ALA A 57 -0.39 -14.72 0.76
N LEU A 58 0.63 -14.59 1.60
CA LEU A 58 1.37 -15.73 2.15
C LEU A 58 0.58 -16.46 3.25
N ARG A 59 -0.17 -15.71 4.07
CA ARG A 59 -0.96 -16.26 5.16
C ARG A 59 -2.07 -17.20 4.69
N ASP A 60 -2.68 -16.93 3.54
CA ASP A 60 -3.67 -17.82 2.92
C ASP A 60 -3.09 -19.18 2.49
N ARG A 61 -1.76 -19.29 2.31
CA ARG A 61 -1.10 -20.55 1.93
C ARG A 61 -0.62 -21.41 3.10
N ASN A 62 -0.71 -20.89 4.33
CA ASN A 62 -0.16 -21.55 5.51
C ASN A 62 -1.25 -22.12 6.45
N ASP A 63 -2.52 -22.01 6.05
CA ASP A 63 -3.65 -22.78 6.59
C ASP A 63 -3.97 -23.95 5.64
#